data_AF-A0AAV1EIN9-F1
#
_entry.id   AF-A0AAV1EIN9-F1
#
_cell.length_a   1.000
_cell.length_b   1.000
_cell.length_c   1.000
_cell.angle_alpha   90.00
_cell.angle_beta   90.00
_cell.angle_gamma   90.00
#
_symmetry.space_group_name_H-M   'P 1'
#
loop_
_entity.id
_entity.type
_entity.pdbx_description
1 polymer ?
#
loop_
_entity_poly.entity_id
_entity_poly.type
_entity_poly.pdbx_seq_one_letter_code
_entity_poly.pdbx_strand_id
1 'polypeptide(L)'
;MPTVSSFEHVALKLPGSPPLIIAIIYRPPKPSPDFLTDLSDLLTQLCALSPSVLLLCDFNIHIDNPSCSLARECFSFTQHCHFPTHNHGYILDLICSTGPPPPPCHDLHIADHLLIKTVITLPDPPTRLKRTINFRNLKSISPSALTAALSLNLTTSPSQASDNPSDLVTYYNQTLSSCLNLLAPVKSKSVTFACSAPWYTPALHQLKQKKRQL
;
A
#
# COMPACT_ATOMS: atom_id res chain seq x y z
N MET A 1 -17.48 -5.38 6.11
CA MET A 1 -17.97 -4.83 7.38
C MET A 1 -19.45 -5.14 7.49
N PRO A 2 -19.95 -5.50 8.67
CA PRO A 2 -21.37 -5.82 8.89
C PRO A 2 -22.26 -4.60 8.62
N THR A 3 -23.45 -4.83 8.09
CA THR A 3 -24.49 -3.80 7.97
C THR A 3 -25.21 -3.69 9.30
N VAL A 4 -24.97 -2.59 10.02
CA VAL A 4 -25.62 -2.27 11.30
C VAL A 4 -26.56 -1.10 11.11
N SER A 5 -27.72 -1.15 11.77
CA SER A 5 -28.76 -0.10 11.70
C SER A 5 -28.63 0.95 12.80
N SER A 6 -27.81 0.68 13.82
CA SER A 6 -27.66 1.52 15.01
C SER A 6 -26.70 2.71 14.83
N PHE A 7 -25.72 2.61 13.92
CA PHE A 7 -24.76 3.66 13.59
C PHE A 7 -24.19 3.50 12.17
N GLU A 8 -23.69 4.60 11.62
CA GLU A 8 -22.93 4.63 10.38
C GLU A 8 -21.43 4.53 10.69
N HIS A 9 -20.67 3.80 9.87
CA HIS A 9 -19.23 3.72 10.07
C HIS A 9 -18.45 3.59 8.76
N VAL A 10 -17.22 4.08 8.78
CA VAL A 10 -16.24 3.92 7.71
C VAL A 10 -14.92 3.50 8.33
N ALA A 11 -14.32 2.41 7.84
CA ALA A 11 -13.01 1.96 8.28
C ALA A 11 -11.99 2.05 7.15
N LEU A 12 -10.84 2.66 7.44
CA LEU A 12 -9.68 2.77 6.56
C LEU A 12 -8.52 1.99 7.16
N LYS A 13 -7.86 1.17 6.34
CA LYS A 13 -6.61 0.50 6.70
C LYS A 13 -5.43 1.23 6.06
N LEU A 14 -4.56 1.77 6.89
CA LEU A 14 -3.31 2.39 6.48
C LEU A 14 -2.18 1.35 6.50
N PRO A 15 -1.33 1.33 5.45
CA PRO A 15 -0.18 0.43 5.40
C PRO A 15 0.85 0.81 6.48
N GLY A 16 1.39 -0.20 7.16
CA GLY A 16 2.37 -0.04 8.24
C GLY A 16 2.71 -1.39 8.87
N SER A 17 3.70 -1.41 9.77
CA SER A 17 4.05 -2.59 10.57
C SER A 17 4.08 -2.20 12.05
N PRO A 18 3.00 -2.44 12.81
CA PRO A 18 1.70 -2.99 12.39
C PRO A 18 0.85 -1.99 11.56
N PRO A 19 -0.12 -2.46 10.76
CA PRO A 19 -0.99 -1.56 9.98
C PRO A 19 -1.91 -0.75 10.91
N LEU A 20 -2.14 0.53 10.65
CA LEU A 20 -3.08 1.32 11.44
C LEU A 20 -4.49 1.21 10.86
N ILE A 21 -5.49 0.94 11.69
CA ILE A 21 -6.90 0.98 11.30
C ILE A 21 -7.53 2.23 11.89
N ILE A 22 -8.12 3.06 11.03
CA ILE A 22 -8.90 4.23 11.44
C ILE A 22 -10.36 3.90 11.20
N ALA A 23 -11.19 3.92 12.24
CA ALA A 23 -12.63 3.79 12.12
C ALA A 23 -13.30 5.11 12.51
N ILE A 24 -14.15 5.60 11.62
CA ILE A 24 -15.01 6.76 11.83
C ILE A 24 -16.40 6.22 12.12
N ILE A 25 -17.01 6.61 13.24
CA ILE A 25 -18.31 6.12 13.68
C ILE A 25 -19.22 7.32 13.95
N TYR A 26 -20.40 7.31 13.34
CA TYR A 26 -21.44 8.29 13.59
C TYR A 26 -22.71 7.59 14.08
N ARG A 27 -23.10 7.86 15.32
CA ARG A 27 -24.37 7.40 15.88
C ARG A 27 -25.39 8.52 15.79
N PRO A 28 -26.51 8.34 15.06
CA PRO A 28 -27.59 9.31 15.05
C PRO A 28 -28.12 9.58 16.47
N PRO A 29 -28.67 10.78 16.77
CA PRO A 29 -29.14 11.15 18.10
C PRO A 29 -30.34 10.33 18.61
N LYS A 30 -30.91 9.44 17.78
CA LYS A 30 -32.03 8.58 18.16
C LYS A 30 -31.55 7.44 19.07
N PRO A 31 -32.26 7.13 20.17
CA PRO A 31 -31.90 6.01 21.02
C PRO A 31 -32.04 4.69 20.28
N SER A 32 -30.95 3.93 20.26
CA SER A 32 -30.86 2.57 19.72
C SER A 32 -30.41 1.62 20.83
N PRO A 33 -31.24 0.64 21.24
CA PRO A 33 -30.88 -0.30 22.32
C PRO A 33 -29.74 -1.23 21.91
N ASP A 34 -29.61 -1.53 20.62
CA ASP A 34 -28.61 -2.47 20.09
C ASP A 34 -27.21 -1.84 19.91
N PHE A 35 -27.07 -0.53 20.16
CA PHE A 35 -25.84 0.22 19.89
C PHE A 35 -24.60 -0.36 20.56
N LEU A 36 -24.70 -0.70 21.84
CA LEU A 36 -23.59 -1.24 22.64
C LEU A 36 -23.11 -2.58 22.08
N THR A 37 -24.06 -3.47 21.80
CA THR A 37 -23.78 -4.79 21.21
C THR A 37 -23.10 -4.64 19.86
N ASP A 38 -23.67 -3.82 18.98
CA ASP A 38 -23.13 -3.58 17.63
C ASP A 38 -21.73 -2.93 17.68
N LEU A 39 -21.52 -2.00 18.63
CA LEU A 39 -20.23 -1.36 18.85
C LEU A 39 -19.19 -2.37 19.33
N SER A 40 -19.53 -3.20 20.33
CA SER A 40 -18.66 -4.25 20.84
C SER A 40 -18.23 -5.24 19.74
N ASP A 41 -19.17 -5.64 18.88
CA ASP A 41 -18.89 -6.52 17.74
C ASP A 41 -17.93 -5.86 16.73
N LEU A 42 -18.16 -4.57 16.41
CA LEU A 42 -17.25 -3.82 15.54
C LEU A 42 -15.86 -3.70 16.15
N LEU A 43 -15.75 -3.29 17.42
CA LEU A 43 -14.46 -3.14 18.11
C LEU A 43 -13.67 -4.46 18.14
N THR A 44 -14.36 -5.58 18.40
CA THR A 44 -13.77 -6.91 18.36
C THR A 44 -13.19 -7.23 16.98
N GLN A 45 -13.91 -6.91 15.91
CA GLN A 45 -13.42 -7.10 14.53
C GLN A 45 -12.22 -6.21 14.22
N LEU A 46 -12.24 -4.93 14.61
CA LEU A 46 -11.12 -4.01 14.36
C LEU A 46 -9.84 -4.47 15.08
N CYS A 47 -9.96 -4.87 16.34
CA CYS A 47 -8.85 -5.41 17.14
C CYS A 47 -8.29 -6.73 16.55
N ALA A 48 -9.13 -7.56 15.95
CA ALA A 48 -8.68 -8.78 15.26
C ALA A 48 -7.89 -8.47 13.97
N LEU A 49 -8.16 -7.33 13.32
CA LEU A 49 -7.49 -6.93 12.08
C LEU A 49 -6.15 -6.23 12.31
N SER A 50 -5.99 -5.53 13.43
CA SER A 50 -4.74 -4.90 13.81
C SER A 50 -4.65 -4.61 15.31
N PRO A 51 -3.46 -4.71 15.93
CA PRO A 51 -3.22 -4.20 17.28
C PRO A 51 -3.26 -2.67 17.36
N SER A 52 -3.18 -1.94 16.24
CA SER A 52 -3.19 -0.48 16.18
C SER A 52 -4.50 0.01 15.56
N VAL A 53 -5.38 0.52 16.39
CA VAL A 53 -6.71 1.02 16.01
C VAL A 53 -6.90 2.43 16.58
N LEU A 54 -7.43 3.32 15.75
CA LEU A 54 -7.87 4.66 16.10
C LEU A 54 -9.36 4.81 15.76
N LEU A 55 -10.13 5.27 16.72
CA LEU A 55 -11.56 5.52 16.62
C LEU A 55 -11.79 7.03 16.64
N LEU A 56 -12.57 7.51 15.68
CA LEU A 56 -13.05 8.88 15.58
C LEU A 56 -14.58 8.82 15.61
N CYS A 57 -15.19 9.21 16.72
CA CYS A 57 -16.60 8.93 16.96
C CYS A 57 -17.38 10.20 17.28
N ASP A 58 -18.56 10.34 16.70
CA ASP A 58 -19.65 11.17 17.25
C ASP A 58 -20.75 10.21 17.71
N PHE A 59 -20.93 10.10 19.01
CA PHE A 59 -21.91 9.18 19.58
C PHE A 59 -23.26 9.84 19.91
N ASN A 60 -23.35 11.17 19.92
CA ASN A 60 -24.53 11.88 20.42
C ASN A 60 -24.99 11.34 21.80
N ILE A 61 -24.03 10.98 22.67
CA ILE A 61 -24.26 10.50 24.05
C ILE A 61 -23.36 11.31 24.98
N HIS A 62 -23.92 11.75 26.10
CA HIS A 62 -23.18 12.42 27.18
C HIS A 62 -22.26 11.44 27.90
N ILE A 63 -21.00 11.36 27.46
CA ILE A 63 -19.97 10.47 28.03
C ILE A 63 -19.44 11.01 29.36
N ASP A 64 -19.57 12.30 29.61
CA ASP A 64 -19.28 12.97 30.87
C ASP A 64 -20.19 12.53 32.02
N ASN A 65 -21.29 11.83 31.72
CA ASN A 65 -22.16 11.27 32.75
C ASN A 65 -21.59 9.94 33.31
N PRO A 66 -21.27 9.84 34.62
CA PRO A 66 -20.69 8.64 35.22
C PRO A 66 -21.61 7.40 35.17
N SER A 67 -22.90 7.58 34.85
CA SER A 67 -23.83 6.45 34.65
C SER A 67 -23.78 5.85 33.24
N CYS A 68 -22.95 6.39 32.33
CA CYS A 68 -22.90 5.96 30.94
C CYS A 68 -22.14 4.63 30.80
N SER A 69 -22.82 3.56 30.40
CA SER A 69 -22.21 2.25 30.14
C SER A 69 -21.19 2.27 29.00
N LEU A 70 -21.28 3.25 28.10
CA LEU A 70 -20.39 3.42 26.96
C LEU A 70 -18.92 3.59 27.36
N ALA A 71 -18.68 4.38 28.40
CA ALA A 71 -17.35 4.59 28.94
C ALA A 71 -16.72 3.26 29.36
N ARG A 72 -17.55 2.27 29.72
CA ARG A 72 -17.09 0.96 30.18
C ARG A 72 -16.69 0.00 29.08
N GLU A 73 -17.43 0.00 27.98
CA GLU A 73 -17.14 -0.88 26.85
C GLU A 73 -15.95 -0.38 26.02
N CYS A 74 -15.72 0.93 26.00
CA CYS A 74 -14.56 1.52 25.36
C CYS A 74 -13.24 1.38 26.16
N PHE A 75 -13.22 0.80 27.37
CA PHE A 75 -12.02 0.74 28.23
C PHE A 75 -10.83 -0.07 27.67
N SER A 76 -11.02 -0.85 26.61
CA SER A 76 -9.88 -1.43 25.87
C SER A 76 -9.12 -0.39 25.04
N PHE A 77 -9.69 0.81 24.88
CA PHE A 77 -9.12 1.95 24.20
C PHE A 77 -8.89 3.10 25.18
N THR A 78 -7.80 3.83 24.98
CA THR A 78 -7.53 5.08 25.70
C THR A 78 -8.29 6.21 25.03
N GLN A 79 -9.14 6.92 25.77
CA GLN A 79 -9.79 8.16 25.33
C GLN A 79 -8.80 9.32 25.43
N HIS A 80 -8.79 10.20 24.43
CA HIS A 80 -7.88 11.36 24.38
C HIS A 80 -8.59 12.70 24.48
N CYS A 81 -9.90 12.74 24.24
CA CYS A 81 -10.71 13.95 24.35
C CYS A 81 -11.29 14.05 25.77
N HIS A 82 -10.75 14.93 26.61
CA HIS A 82 -11.23 15.15 27.98
C HIS A 82 -11.86 16.54 28.19
N PHE A 83 -12.22 17.22 27.11
CA PHE A 83 -12.79 18.56 27.11
C PHE A 83 -14.15 18.56 26.38
N PRO A 84 -15.04 19.53 26.69
CA PRO A 84 -16.29 19.71 25.97
C PRO A 84 -16.07 19.88 24.47
N THR A 85 -16.71 19.02 23.67
CA THR A 85 -16.62 19.04 22.21
C THR A 85 -17.82 19.74 21.56
N HIS A 86 -18.87 19.99 22.35
CA HIS A 86 -20.05 20.71 21.91
C HIS A 86 -20.17 22.06 22.63
N ASN A 87 -20.70 23.07 21.95
CA ASN A 87 -20.87 24.43 22.49
C ASN A 87 -21.76 24.50 23.75
N HIS A 88 -22.57 23.47 24.03
CA HIS A 88 -23.37 23.33 25.25
C HIS A 88 -22.57 22.74 26.44
N GLY A 89 -21.27 22.47 26.29
CA GLY A 89 -20.42 22.04 27.39
C GLY A 89 -20.30 20.51 27.57
N TYR A 90 -20.78 19.72 26.62
CA TYR A 90 -20.77 18.26 26.69
C TYR A 90 -19.67 17.63 25.84
N ILE A 91 -19.29 16.40 26.19
CA ILE A 91 -18.37 15.55 25.41
C ILE A 91 -19.22 14.56 24.61
N LEU A 92 -19.41 14.84 23.32
CA LEU A 92 -20.16 13.98 22.40
C LEU A 92 -19.22 13.27 21.42
N ASP A 93 -18.12 13.94 21.07
CA ASP A 93 -17.12 13.49 20.13
C ASP A 93 -15.95 12.85 20.87
N LEU A 94 -15.51 11.68 20.41
CA LEU A 94 -14.43 10.91 21.02
C LEU A 94 -13.33 10.58 20.02
N ILE A 95 -12.10 10.69 20.51
CA ILE A 95 -10.93 10.09 19.90
C ILE A 95 -10.40 9.03 20.86
N CYS A 96 -10.41 7.78 20.42
CA CYS A 96 -9.98 6.64 21.23
C CYS A 96 -8.97 5.76 20.46
N SER A 97 -8.00 5.18 21.15
CA SER A 97 -6.97 4.35 20.50
C SER A 97 -6.42 3.24 21.39
N THR A 98 -5.88 2.18 20.78
CA THR A 98 -5.20 1.08 21.49
C THR A 98 -3.74 1.38 21.87
N GLY A 99 -3.12 2.38 21.25
CA GLY A 99 -1.78 2.88 21.57
C GLY A 99 -1.79 4.38 21.90
N PRO A 100 -0.62 5.05 22.02
CA PRO A 100 -0.54 6.48 22.34
C PRO A 100 -0.58 7.39 21.08
N PRO A 101 -1.71 8.01 20.73
CA PRO A 101 -1.78 9.17 19.86
C PRO A 101 -1.46 10.43 20.67
N PRO A 102 -1.02 11.51 20.00
CA PRO A 102 -0.85 12.78 20.67
C PRO A 102 -2.19 13.35 21.14
N PRO A 103 -2.16 14.20 22.18
CA PRO A 103 -3.36 14.83 22.69
C PRO A 103 -4.03 15.67 21.59
N PRO A 104 -5.36 15.58 21.44
CA PRO A 104 -6.09 16.40 20.49
C PRO A 104 -5.94 17.88 20.83
N CYS A 105 -5.73 18.69 19.80
CA CYS A 105 -5.76 20.15 19.90
C CYS A 105 -7.09 20.67 19.32
N HIS A 106 -7.63 21.72 19.92
CA HIS A 106 -8.80 22.44 19.41
C HIS A 106 -8.31 23.56 18.50
N ASP A 107 -8.93 23.76 17.33
CA ASP A 107 -8.50 24.83 16.43
C ASP A 107 -9.58 25.90 16.18
N LEU A 108 -10.89 25.60 16.12
CA LEU A 108 -11.88 26.61 15.68
C LEU A 108 -13.33 26.36 16.15
N HIS A 109 -14.04 27.43 16.54
CA HIS A 109 -15.49 27.45 16.87
C HIS A 109 -16.33 27.92 15.66
N ILE A 110 -16.51 27.07 14.65
CA ILE A 110 -17.29 27.42 13.45
C ILE A 110 -18.72 26.83 13.50
N ALA A 111 -18.94 25.77 14.27
CA ALA A 111 -20.21 25.08 14.42
C ALA A 111 -20.54 24.83 15.91
N ASP A 112 -21.66 24.16 16.15
CA ASP A 112 -22.06 23.64 17.45
C ASP A 112 -21.13 22.54 17.96
N HIS A 113 -20.60 21.71 17.05
CA HIS A 113 -19.45 20.84 17.31
C HIS A 113 -18.11 21.57 17.09
N LEU A 114 -17.16 21.30 17.97
CA LEU A 114 -15.80 21.79 17.93
C LEU A 114 -14.95 20.94 16.98
N LEU A 115 -14.10 21.60 16.18
CA LEU A 115 -13.11 20.89 15.36
C LEU A 115 -12.02 20.28 16.26
N ILE A 116 -11.96 18.95 16.28
CA ILE A 116 -10.93 18.18 16.98
C ILE A 116 -9.83 17.78 16.00
N LYS A 117 -8.60 18.17 16.30
CA LYS A 117 -7.43 17.87 15.47
C LYS A 117 -6.48 16.95 16.22
N THR A 118 -6.10 15.84 15.58
CA THR A 118 -5.03 14.96 16.06
C THR A 118 -4.02 14.73 14.94
N VAL A 119 -2.76 14.50 15.30
CA VAL A 119 -1.66 14.26 14.36
C VAL A 119 -1.21 12.82 14.51
N ILE A 120 -1.16 12.08 13.40
CA ILE A 120 -0.73 10.69 13.43
C ILE A 120 0.55 10.57 12.61
N THR A 121 1.62 10.08 13.25
CA THR A 121 2.87 9.78 12.55
C THR A 121 2.78 8.37 11.97
N LEU A 122 2.75 8.26 10.65
CA LEU A 122 2.79 6.98 9.95
C LEU A 122 4.23 6.62 9.62
N PRO A 123 4.62 5.34 9.70
CA PRO A 123 5.91 4.90 9.20
C PRO A 123 6.01 5.16 7.69
N ASP A 124 7.21 5.48 7.22
CA ASP A 124 7.44 5.65 5.79
C ASP A 124 7.02 4.37 5.04
N PRO A 125 6.30 4.50 3.91
CA PRO A 125 5.98 3.35 3.10
C PRO A 125 7.30 2.67 2.68
N PRO A 126 7.36 1.33 2.67
CA PRO A 126 8.58 0.64 2.28
C PRO A 126 9.01 1.14 0.91
N THR A 127 10.26 1.61 0.82
CA THR A 127 10.82 2.09 -0.44
C THR A 127 10.70 0.98 -1.47
N ARG A 128 10.08 1.29 -2.62
CA ARG A 128 9.90 0.30 -3.71
C ARG A 128 11.28 -0.23 -4.08
N LEU A 129 11.51 -1.53 -3.83
CA LEU A 129 12.78 -2.15 -4.12
C LEU A 129 13.11 -1.93 -5.60
N LYS A 130 14.17 -1.16 -5.85
CA LYS A 130 14.71 -0.99 -7.18
C LYS A 130 15.43 -2.28 -7.54
N ARG A 131 14.99 -2.94 -8.61
CA ARG A 131 15.70 -4.08 -9.19
C ARG A 131 16.46 -3.61 -10.42
N THR A 132 17.73 -3.96 -10.49
CA THR A 132 18.50 -3.81 -11.73
C THR A 132 18.10 -4.94 -12.67
N ILE A 133 17.58 -4.59 -13.85
CA ILE A 133 17.35 -5.55 -14.93
C ILE A 133 18.43 -5.39 -15.99
N ASN A 134 18.85 -6.52 -16.56
CA ASN A 134 19.78 -6.58 -17.67
C ASN A 134 19.01 -6.98 -18.94
N PHE A 135 19.22 -6.26 -20.03
CA PHE A 135 18.56 -6.53 -21.30
C PHE A 135 19.46 -6.20 -22.49
N ARG A 136 19.13 -6.78 -23.66
CA ARG A 136 19.78 -6.48 -24.94
C ARG A 136 18.74 -5.96 -25.92
N ASN A 137 19.13 -5.00 -26.75
CA ASN A 137 18.27 -4.56 -27.84
C ASN A 137 18.45 -5.47 -29.07
N LEU A 138 17.94 -6.71 -28.99
CA LEU A 138 18.09 -7.66 -30.11
C LEU A 138 17.39 -7.19 -31.38
N LYS A 139 16.36 -6.35 -31.25
CA LYS A 139 15.61 -5.80 -32.38
C LYS A 139 16.41 -4.78 -33.21
N SER A 140 17.47 -4.20 -32.64
CA SER A 140 18.34 -3.28 -33.40
C SER A 140 19.46 -3.99 -34.15
N ILE A 141 19.58 -5.32 -34.04
CA ILE A 141 20.60 -6.06 -34.78
C ILE A 141 20.16 -6.15 -36.25
N SER A 142 20.92 -5.56 -37.15
CA SER A 142 20.70 -5.73 -38.59
C SER A 142 21.11 -7.15 -39.02
N PRO A 143 20.28 -7.87 -39.78
CA PRO A 143 20.61 -9.22 -40.26
C PRO A 143 21.94 -9.29 -41.01
N SER A 144 22.24 -8.29 -41.86
CA SER A 144 23.50 -8.22 -42.62
C SER A 144 24.74 -8.12 -41.73
N ALA A 145 24.71 -7.26 -40.70
CA ALA A 145 25.83 -7.15 -39.75
C ALA A 145 26.01 -8.42 -38.91
N LEU A 146 24.92 -9.12 -38.58
CA LEU A 146 25.00 -10.41 -37.91
C LEU A 146 25.69 -11.45 -38.80
N THR A 147 25.28 -11.57 -40.06
CA THR A 147 25.91 -12.46 -41.02
C THR A 147 27.40 -12.13 -41.20
N ALA A 148 27.74 -10.85 -41.37
CA ALA A 148 29.13 -10.42 -41.51
C ALA A 148 29.98 -10.76 -40.27
N ALA A 149 29.46 -10.51 -39.06
CA ALA A 149 30.16 -10.82 -37.82
C ALA A 149 30.36 -12.34 -37.63
N LEU A 150 29.37 -13.15 -37.99
CA LEU A 150 29.48 -14.61 -37.92
C LEU A 150 30.45 -15.16 -38.96
N SER A 151 30.36 -14.70 -40.21
CA SER A 151 31.26 -15.11 -41.27
C SER A 151 32.71 -14.72 -40.96
N LEU A 152 32.96 -13.57 -40.35
CA LEU A 152 34.31 -13.17 -39.97
C LEU A 152 34.89 -14.03 -38.83
N ASN A 153 34.08 -14.35 -37.82
CA ASN A 153 34.58 -14.98 -36.60
C ASN A 153 34.50 -16.52 -36.59
N LEU A 154 33.67 -17.13 -37.45
CA LEU A 154 33.48 -18.59 -37.54
C LEU A 154 34.19 -19.23 -38.75
N THR A 155 34.75 -18.45 -39.67
CA THR A 155 35.49 -18.99 -40.84
C THR A 155 36.88 -19.49 -40.48
N THR A 156 37.47 -19.01 -39.39
CA THR A 156 38.64 -19.62 -38.78
C THR A 156 38.19 -20.91 -38.12
N SER A 157 38.41 -22.05 -38.79
CA SER A 157 38.33 -23.36 -38.13
C SER A 157 39.13 -23.26 -36.82
N PRO A 158 38.60 -23.76 -35.68
CA PRO A 158 39.41 -23.84 -34.48
C PRO A 158 40.72 -24.53 -34.88
N SER A 159 41.84 -23.86 -34.63
CA SER A 159 43.18 -24.41 -34.82
C SER A 159 43.17 -25.84 -34.28
N GLN A 160 43.68 -26.81 -35.05
CA GLN A 160 43.60 -28.28 -34.90
C GLN A 160 44.04 -28.87 -33.54
N ALA A 161 43.63 -28.29 -32.42
CA ALA A 161 44.20 -28.48 -31.10
C ALA A 161 43.18 -28.93 -30.05
N SER A 162 41.92 -29.20 -30.43
CA SER A 162 40.97 -29.81 -29.50
C SER A 162 40.11 -30.87 -30.18
N ASP A 163 40.57 -32.12 -30.14
CA ASP A 163 39.76 -33.31 -30.43
C ASP A 163 38.67 -33.56 -29.37
N ASN A 164 38.58 -32.69 -28.34
CA ASN A 164 37.56 -32.74 -27.31
C ASN A 164 36.30 -31.94 -27.76
N PRO A 165 35.13 -32.60 -27.88
CA PRO A 165 33.88 -31.94 -28.22
C PRO A 165 33.50 -30.77 -27.29
N SER A 166 33.89 -30.84 -26.02
CA SER A 166 33.61 -29.77 -25.04
C SER A 166 34.28 -28.44 -25.40
N ASP A 167 35.49 -28.50 -25.96
CA ASP A 167 36.27 -27.32 -26.31
C ASP A 167 35.71 -26.66 -27.57
N LEU A 168 35.25 -27.47 -28.54
CA LEU A 168 34.54 -26.99 -29.72
C LEU A 168 33.22 -26.29 -29.35
N VAL A 169 32.44 -26.87 -28.43
CA VAL A 169 31.20 -26.25 -27.92
C VAL A 169 31.51 -24.93 -27.22
N THR A 170 32.58 -24.89 -26.42
CA THR A 170 33.02 -23.69 -25.72
C THR A 170 33.42 -22.58 -26.70
N TYR A 171 34.22 -22.92 -27.71
CA TYR A 171 34.62 -22.00 -28.77
C TYR A 171 33.41 -21.41 -29.50
N TYR A 172 32.45 -22.23 -29.89
CA TYR A 172 31.22 -21.76 -30.53
C TYR A 172 30.43 -20.81 -29.63
N ASN A 173 30.17 -21.20 -28.38
CA ASN A 173 29.39 -20.39 -27.45
C ASN A 173 30.06 -19.04 -27.14
N GLN A 174 31.40 -19.03 -27.00
CA GLN A 174 32.17 -17.81 -26.77
C GLN A 174 32.17 -16.89 -28.00
N THR A 175 32.34 -17.46 -29.20
CA THR A 175 32.32 -16.70 -30.45
C THR A 175 30.95 -16.07 -30.71
N LEU A 176 29.87 -16.85 -30.54
CA LEU A 176 28.50 -16.34 -30.67
C LEU A 176 28.18 -15.27 -29.62
N SER A 177 28.58 -15.49 -28.37
CA SER A 177 28.41 -14.50 -27.30
C SER A 177 29.17 -13.21 -27.58
N SER A 178 30.38 -13.30 -28.13
CA SER A 178 31.19 -12.13 -28.51
C SER A 178 30.54 -11.35 -29.65
N CYS A 179 30.05 -12.03 -30.69
CA CYS A 179 29.30 -11.39 -31.77
C CYS A 179 28.03 -10.68 -31.25
N LEU A 180 27.30 -11.33 -30.34
CA LEU A 180 26.12 -10.73 -29.71
C LEU A 180 26.48 -9.53 -28.82
N ASN A 181 27.59 -9.59 -28.09
CA ASN A 181 28.07 -8.46 -27.28
C ASN A 181 28.48 -7.26 -28.14
N LEU A 182 29.10 -7.51 -29.29
CA LEU A 182 29.47 -6.47 -30.25
C LEU A 182 28.24 -5.77 -30.84
N LEU A 183 27.26 -6.54 -31.30
CA LEU A 183 26.08 -6.00 -32.00
C LEU A 183 24.99 -5.49 -31.06
N ALA A 184 24.82 -6.11 -29.89
CA ALA A 184 23.81 -5.74 -28.91
C ALA A 184 24.34 -5.96 -27.47
N PRO A 185 25.18 -5.03 -26.96
CA PRO A 185 25.76 -5.14 -25.62
C PRO A 185 24.66 -5.17 -24.56
N VAL A 186 24.96 -5.84 -23.43
CA VAL A 186 24.06 -5.86 -22.27
C VAL A 186 23.95 -4.44 -21.72
N LYS A 187 22.72 -3.97 -21.56
CA LYS A 187 22.39 -2.72 -20.89
C LYS A 187 21.71 -3.04 -19.58
N SER A 188 22.03 -2.27 -18.55
CA SER A 188 21.40 -2.36 -17.24
C SER A 188 20.49 -1.16 -17.02
N LYS A 189 19.30 -1.39 -16.46
CA LYS A 189 18.39 -0.32 -16.04
C LYS A 189 17.84 -0.62 -14.67
N SER A 190 17.92 0.37 -13.78
CA SER A 190 17.23 0.33 -12.50
C SER A 190 15.73 0.54 -12.76
N VAL A 191 14.93 -0.44 -12.39
CA VAL A 191 13.47 -0.37 -12.53
C VAL A 191 12.81 -0.62 -11.19
N THR A 192 11.75 0.14 -10.93
CA THR A 192 10.83 -0.12 -9.83
C THR A 192 9.68 -0.95 -10.37
N PHE A 193 9.53 -2.17 -9.88
CA PHE A 193 8.31 -2.92 -10.12
C PHE A 193 7.25 -2.41 -9.16
N ALA A 194 6.19 -1.81 -9.69
CA ALA A 194 4.98 -1.60 -8.90
C ALA A 194 4.35 -2.99 -8.69
N CYS A 195 4.21 -3.41 -7.44
CA CYS A 195 3.34 -4.53 -7.12
C CYS A 195 1.94 -4.17 -7.66
N SER A 196 1.34 -5.13 -8.38
CA SER A 196 0.03 -5.11 -9.04
C SER A 196 -0.62 -3.74 -9.27
N ALA A 197 -0.81 -3.37 -10.53
CA ALA A 197 -1.81 -2.37 -10.90
C ALA A 197 -3.12 -3.13 -11.17
N PRO A 198 -3.98 -3.39 -10.16
CA PRO A 198 -5.22 -4.14 -10.36
C PRO A 198 -6.17 -3.45 -11.34
N TRP A 199 -6.02 -2.13 -11.48
CA TRP A 199 -6.72 -1.34 -12.49
C TRP A 199 -6.12 -1.47 -13.90
N TYR A 200 -4.91 -2.00 -14.08
CA TYR A 200 -4.26 -2.15 -15.39
C TYR A 200 -4.70 -3.46 -16.06
N THR A 201 -5.90 -3.42 -16.63
CA THR A 201 -6.55 -4.56 -17.28
C THR A 201 -5.91 -4.90 -18.63
N PRO A 202 -6.12 -6.13 -19.16
CA PRO A 202 -5.69 -6.49 -20.51
C PRO A 202 -6.21 -5.54 -21.59
N ALA A 203 -7.43 -5.01 -21.43
CA ALA A 203 -8.00 -4.01 -22.34
C ALA A 203 -7.18 -2.71 -22.36
N LEU A 204 -6.77 -2.19 -21.20
CA LEU A 204 -5.89 -1.02 -21.11
C LEU A 204 -4.50 -1.30 -21.69
N HIS A 205 -3.98 -2.52 -21.52
CA HIS A 205 -2.73 -2.93 -22.15
C HIS A 205 -2.82 -2.87 -23.68
N GLN A 206 -3.90 -3.38 -24.29
CA GLN A 206 -4.12 -3.33 -25.74
C GLN A 206 -4.26 -1.89 -26.25
N LEU A 207 -5.03 -1.03 -25.57
CA LEU A 207 -5.16 0.38 -25.94
C LEU A 207 -3.81 1.11 -25.91
N LYS A 208 -3.00 0.86 -24.88
CA LYS A 208 -1.66 1.42 -24.78
C LYS A 208 -0.72 0.93 -25.89
N GLN A 209 -0.86 -0.33 -26.31
CA GLN A 209 -0.08 -0.89 -27.41
C GLN A 209 -0.46 -0.26 -28.75
N LYS A 210 -1.77 -0.10 -29.04
CA LYS A 210 -2.25 0.60 -30.25
C LYS A 210 -1.72 2.04 -30.32
N LYS A 211 -1.77 2.78 -29.20
CA LYS A 211 -1.24 4.15 -29.14
C LYS A 211 0.27 4.24 -29.44
N ARG A 212 1.06 3.19 -29.17
CA ARG A 212 2.50 3.17 -29.45
C ARG A 212 2.85 2.81 -30.90
N GLN A 213 1.86 2.40 -31.68
CA GLN A 213 2.00 2.08 -33.10
C GLN A 213 1.57 3.25 -34.00
N LEU A 214 0.90 4.26 -33.42
CA LEU A 214 0.64 5.58 -34.02
C LEU A 214 1.82 6.51 -33.76
#